data_AF-A0A930QM96-F1
#
_entry.id   AF-A0A930QM96-F1
#
_cell.length_a   1.000
_cell.length_b   1.000
_cell.length_c   1.000
_cell.angle_alpha   90.00
_cell.angle_beta   90.00
_cell.angle_gamma   90.00
#
_symmetry.space_group_name_H-M   'P 1'
#
loop_
_entity.id
_entity.type
_entity.pdbx_description
1 polymer ?
#
loop_
_entity_poly.entity_id
_entity_poly.type
_entity_poly.pdbx_seq_one_letter_code
_entity_poly.pdbx_strand_id
1 'polypeptide(L)' 'TVDFPAVARAVGYRLVQTAADAAELAQVLPAVERSDALTFLEVRTAIGSRADLGRPTTTPTENKEALMRTLEG' A
#
# COMPACT_ATOMS: atom_id res chain seq x y z
N THR A 1 13.36 0.19 14.35
CA THR A 1 12.18 -0.12 13.53
C THR A 1 10.98 0.48 14.22
N VAL A 2 10.09 1.16 13.49
CA VAL A 2 8.89 1.82 14.06
C VAL A 2 7.75 0.79 14.15
N ASP A 3 7.02 0.78 15.26
CA ASP A 3 5.82 -0.04 15.46
C ASP A 3 4.58 0.79 15.09
N PHE A 4 4.15 0.70 13.83
CA PHE A 4 3.00 1.45 13.35
C PHE A 4 1.67 1.00 14.00
N PRO A 5 1.41 -0.30 14.23
CA PRO A 5 0.24 -0.73 14.99
C PRO A 5 0.14 -0.09 16.38
N ALA A 6 1.25 0.02 17.12
CA ALA A 6 1.26 0.70 18.42
C ALA A 6 0.92 2.18 18.29
N VAL A 7 1.51 2.88 17.31
CA VAL A 7 1.20 4.30 17.04
C VAL A 7 -0.27 4.49 16.67
N ALA A 8 -0.81 3.65 15.79
CA ALA A 8 -2.21 3.72 15.36
C ALA A 8 -3.17 3.59 16.56
N ARG A 9 -2.92 2.64 17.46
CA ARG A 9 -3.70 2.51 18.70
C ARG A 9 -3.60 3.77 19.57
N ALA A 10 -2.40 4.31 19.72
CA ALA A 10 -2.15 5.50 20.55
C ALA A 10 -2.85 6.77 20.02
N VAL A 11 -3.06 6.89 18.70
CA VAL A 11 -3.71 8.05 18.08
C VAL A 11 -5.22 7.83 17.83
N GLY A 12 -5.81 6.77 18.38
CA GLY A 12 -7.27 6.60 18.43
C GLY A 12 -7.90 5.78 17.30
N TYR A 13 -7.12 5.02 16.52
CA TYR A 13 -7.69 4.02 15.62
C TYR A 13 -8.37 2.91 16.43
N ARG A 14 -9.65 2.65 16.14
CA ARG A 14 -10.45 1.68 16.90
C ARG A 14 -10.19 0.24 16.46
N LEU A 15 -9.84 0.06 15.19
CA LEU A 15 -9.47 -1.23 14.62
C LEU A 15 -8.06 -1.11 14.04
N VAL A 16 -7.16 -1.98 14.52
CA VAL A 16 -5.75 -2.01 14.11
C VAL A 16 -5.39 -3.46 13.79
N GLN A 17 -5.24 -3.75 12.51
CA GLN A 17 -4.91 -5.07 11.98
C GLN A 17 -3.54 -5.06 11.30
N THR A 18 -2.88 -6.21 11.29
CA THR A 18 -1.65 -6.45 10.52
C THR A 18 -1.84 -7.72 9.70
N ALA A 19 -1.37 -7.73 8.46
CA ALA A 19 -1.28 -8.90 7.61
C ALA A 19 0.15 -9.05 7.07
N ALA A 20 0.74 -10.23 7.26
CA ALA A 20 2.09 -10.57 6.83
C ALA A 20 2.14 -11.28 5.47
N ASP A 21 1.03 -11.83 5.02
CA ASP A 21 0.90 -12.50 3.73
C ASP A 21 -0.50 -12.33 3.11
N ALA A 22 -0.68 -12.86 1.90
CA ALA A 22 -1.93 -12.75 1.16
C ALA A 22 -3.11 -13.48 1.83
N ALA A 23 -2.84 -14.56 2.56
CA ALA A 23 -3.89 -15.32 3.25
C ALA A 23 -4.40 -14.54 4.47
N GLU A 24 -3.49 -14.01 5.28
CA GLU A 24 -3.83 -13.12 6.39
C GLU A 24 -4.56 -11.87 5.88
N LEU A 25 -4.12 -11.29 4.76
CA LEU A 25 -4.78 -10.14 4.15
C LEU A 25 -6.24 -10.48 3.78
N ALA A 26 -6.47 -11.61 3.12
CA ALA A 26 -7.81 -12.04 2.75
C ALA A 26 -8.73 -12.29 3.96
N GLN A 27 -8.16 -12.69 5.10
CA GLN A 27 -8.91 -12.89 6.35
C GLN A 27 -9.27 -11.58 7.05
N VAL A 28 -8.37 -10.58 7.03
CA VAL A 28 -8.61 -9.31 7.73
C VAL A 28 -9.43 -8.32 6.92
N LEU A 29 -9.39 -8.39 5.58
CA LEU A 29 -10.11 -7.48 4.69
C LEU A 29 -11.61 -7.38 4.99
N PRO A 30 -12.35 -8.49 5.17
CA PRO A 30 -13.78 -8.42 5.50
C PRO A 30 -14.06 -7.69 6.82
N ALA A 31 -13.17 -7.80 7.82
CA ALA A 31 -13.33 -7.10 9.10
C ALA A 31 -13.05 -5.60 8.98
N VAL A 32 -12.08 -5.23 8.14
CA VAL A 32 -11.76 -3.83 7.81
C VAL A 32 -12.89 -3.19 7.00
N GLU A 33 -13.44 -3.90 6.01
CA GLU A 33 -14.53 -3.43 5.15
C GLU A 33 -15.84 -3.22 5.93
N ARG A 34 -16.13 -4.10 6.89
CA ARG A 34 -17.32 -4.01 7.76
C ARG A 34 -17.16 -3.04 8.94
N SER A 35 -16.01 -2.37 9.06
CA SER A 35 -15.73 -1.49 10.19
C SER A 35 -16.33 -0.09 9.96
N ASP A 36 -17.30 0.30 10.78
CA ASP A 36 -17.83 1.68 10.86
C ASP A 36 -16.94 2.59 11.72
N ALA A 37 -15.64 2.29 11.80
CA ALA A 37 -14.69 3.02 12.63
C ALA A 37 -13.38 3.29 11.91
N LEU A 38 -12.67 4.32 12.37
CA LEU A 38 -11.33 4.63 11.86
C LEU A 38 -10.41 3.41 12.07
N THR A 39 -9.96 2.86 10.94
CA THR A 39 -9.29 1.56 10.87
C THR A 39 -7.90 1.71 10.26
N PHE A 40 -6.92 1.08 10.89
CA PHE A 40 -5.55 0.97 10.42
C PHE A 40 -5.26 -0.49 10.04
N LEU A 41 -4.73 -0.70 8.83
CA LEU A 41 -4.29 -2.00 8.36
C LEU A 41 -2.84 -1.89 7.90
N GLU A 42 -1.93 -2.56 8.61
CA GLU A 42 -0.55 -2.75 8.18
C GLU A 42 -0.44 -3.97 7.27
N VAL A 43 -0.02 -3.77 6.02
CA VAL A 43 0.26 -4.88 5.09
C VAL A 43 1.77 -4.99 4.95
N ARG A 44 2.35 -6.05 5.50
CA ARG A 44 3.79 -6.30 5.40
C ARG A 44 4.05 -6.99 4.07
N THR A 45 4.97 -6.41 3.30
CA THR A 45 5.44 -6.98 2.05
C THR A 45 6.91 -7.36 2.20
N ALA A 46 7.36 -8.38 1.47
CA ALA A 46 8.78 -8.70 1.42
C ALA A 46 9.54 -7.51 0.78
N ILE A 47 10.75 -7.23 1.27
CA ILE A 47 11.61 -6.14 0.77
C ILE A 47 12.05 -6.37 -0.70
N GLY A 48 11.80 -7.56 -1.25
CA GLY A 48 12.02 -7.84 -2.67
C GLY A 48 11.20 -6.90 -3.55
N SER A 49 11.86 -5.90 -4.13
CA SER A 49 11.29 -5.16 -5.25
C SER A 49 11.01 -6.16 -6.36
N ARG A 50 9.80 -6.19 -6.90
CA ARG A 50 9.64 -6.88 -8.19
C ARG A 50 10.64 -6.24 -9.16
N ALA A 51 11.33 -7.03 -9.99
CA ALA A 51 12.28 -6.49 -10.96
C ALA A 51 11.61 -5.50 -11.94
N ASP A 52 10.29 -5.60 -12.10
CA ASP A 52 9.42 -4.71 -12.88
C ASP A 52 8.72 -3.63 -12.04
N LEU A 53 8.98 -3.54 -10.73
CA LEU A 53 8.67 -2.37 -9.89
C LEU A 53 9.74 -1.27 -10.04
N GLY A 54 10.72 -1.51 -10.90
CA GLY A 54 11.69 -0.53 -11.36
C GLY A 54 11.20 0.27 -12.56
N ARG A 55 12.13 0.95 -13.23
CA ARG A 55 11.87 1.85 -14.35
C ARG A 55 10.86 1.27 -15.34
N PRO A 56 9.89 2.07 -15.84
CA PRO A 56 9.06 1.67 -16.97
C PRO A 56 9.93 0.95 -18.02
N THR A 57 9.44 -0.16 -18.55
CA THR A 57 10.09 -0.89 -19.65
C THR A 57 10.12 -0.06 -20.94
N THR A 58 9.43 1.08 -20.96
CA THR A 58 9.51 2.09 -22.00
C THR A 58 10.85 2.79 -22.01
N THR A 59 11.28 3.17 -23.21
CA THR A 59 12.49 3.95 -23.38
C THR A 59 12.33 5.33 -22.71
N PRO A 60 13.44 5.99 -22.31
CA PRO A 60 13.38 7.36 -21.78
C PRO A 60 12.61 8.33 -22.68
N THR A 61 12.72 8.14 -24.01
CA THR A 61 12.07 8.98 -25.02
C THR A 61 10.56 8.80 -24.99
N GLU A 62 10.06 7.57 -25.03
CA GLU A 62 8.62 7.27 -24.97
C GLU A 62 7.99 7.76 -23.67
N ASN A 63 8.71 7.62 -22.53
CA ASN A 63 8.24 8.13 -21.24
C ASN A 63 8.15 9.67 -21.23
N LYS A 64 9.12 10.36 -21.86
CA LYS A 64 9.08 11.82 -22.01
C LYS A 64 7.89 12.26 -22.86
N GLU A 65 7.65 11.62 -24.00
CA GLU A 65 6.54 11.96 -24.89
C GLU A 65 5.17 11.71 -24.24
N ALA A 66 5.03 10.63 -23.46
CA ALA A 66 3.82 10.36 -22.68
C ALA A 66 3.57 11.43 -21.60
N LEU A 67 4.63 11.86 -20.92
CA LEU A 67 4.55 12.92 -19.92
C LEU A 67 4.09 14.26 -20.53
N MET A 68 4.71 14.70 -21.63
CA MET A 68 4.37 15.98 -22.27
C MET A 68 2.92 15.99 -22.76
N ARG A 69 2.46 14.90 -23.38
CA ARG A 69 1.04 14.75 -23.77
C ARG A 69 0.06 14.83 -22.60
N THR A 70 0.45 14.34 -21.43
CA THR A 70 -0.39 14.38 -20.22
C THR A 70 -0.50 15.79 -19.65
N LEU A 71 0.53 16.63 -19.83
CA LEU A 71 0.59 18.01 -19.32
C LEU A 71 -0.05 19.04 -20.26
N GLU A 72 -0.22 18.69 -21.53
CA GLU A 72 -0.85 19.54 -22.55
C GLU A 72 -2.40 19.39 -22.58
N GLY A 73 -2.97 18.59 -21.67
CA GLY A 73 -4.42 18.37 -21.51
C GLY A 73 -5.07 19.20 -20.43
#